data_AF-A0A545SRF1-F1
#
_entry.id   AF-A0A545SRF1-F1
#
_cell.length_a   1.000
_cell.length_b   1.000
_cell.length_c   1.000
_cell.angle_alpha   90.00
_cell.angle_beta   90.00
_cell.angle_gamma   90.00
#
_symmetry.space_group_name_H-M   'P 1'
#
loop_
_entity.id
_entity.type
_entity.pdbx_description
1 polymer ?
#
loop_
_entity_poly.entity_id
_entity_poly.type
_entity_poly.pdbx_seq_one_letter_code
_entity_poly.pdbx_strand_id
1 'polypeptide(L)'
;MRTKIEALEAAFADKNPLAFEEALVDAPTFEPRDRVCALLTRALEEDWFFPHEDIVQYIQELRCCDAVAVLEKRAIDIPEHLQWDDGFSFSRKCTWALADIGTTDALAALERLARSENSAVRDFAQRRLDRWEAELERKGVHPS
;
A
#
# COMPACT_ATOMS: atom_id res chain seq x y z
N MET A 1 -6.56 -11.54 -27.33
CA MET A 1 -7.38 -11.33 -26.13
C MET A 1 -6.50 -10.56 -25.16
N ARG A 2 -6.90 -9.35 -24.74
CA ARG A 2 -6.11 -8.57 -23.78
C ARG A 2 -6.08 -9.34 -22.46
N THR A 3 -4.91 -9.54 -21.87
CA THR A 3 -4.81 -10.18 -20.54
C THR A 3 -5.43 -9.26 -19.49
N LYS A 4 -5.86 -9.79 -18.34
CA LYS A 4 -6.52 -8.96 -17.32
C LYS A 4 -5.61 -7.81 -16.83
N ILE A 5 -4.31 -8.06 -16.68
CA ILE A 5 -3.34 -7.03 -16.31
C ILE A 5 -3.17 -5.93 -17.37
N GLU A 6 -3.19 -6.28 -18.66
CA GLU A 6 -3.13 -5.29 -19.75
C GLU A 6 -4.36 -4.38 -19.78
N ALA A 7 -5.52 -4.84 -19.29
CA ALA A 7 -6.70 -3.98 -19.16
C ALA A 7 -6.51 -2.95 -18.05
N LEU A 8 -5.98 -3.36 -16.89
CA LEU A 8 -5.66 -2.48 -15.78
C LEU A 8 -4.60 -1.45 -16.17
N GLU A 9 -3.53 -1.87 -16.88
CA GLU A 9 -2.49 -0.97 -17.38
C GLU A 9 -3.01 0.03 -18.41
N ALA A 10 -3.88 -0.40 -19.32
CA ALA A 10 -4.49 0.50 -20.29
C ALA A 10 -5.37 1.54 -19.60
N ALA A 11 -6.21 1.11 -18.65
CA ALA A 11 -7.04 2.03 -17.87
C ALA A 11 -6.19 3.03 -17.06
N PHE A 12 -5.07 2.57 -16.50
CA PHE A 12 -4.11 3.43 -15.81
C PHE A 12 -3.46 4.45 -16.76
N ALA A 13 -3.01 4.02 -17.93
CA ALA A 13 -2.40 4.89 -18.93
C ALA A 13 -3.37 5.94 -19.47
N ASP A 14 -4.63 5.55 -19.67
CA ASP A 14 -5.71 6.42 -20.17
C ASP A 14 -6.29 7.33 -19.06
N LYS A 15 -5.85 7.17 -17.80
CA LYS A 15 -6.42 7.83 -16.61
C LYS A 15 -7.94 7.69 -16.55
N ASN A 16 -8.45 6.50 -16.84
CA ASN A 16 -9.88 6.19 -16.82
C ASN A 16 -10.25 5.57 -15.46
N PRO A 17 -10.87 6.32 -14.52
CA PRO A 17 -11.12 5.83 -13.16
C PRO A 17 -12.07 4.64 -13.13
N LEU A 18 -13.13 4.65 -13.94
CA LEU A 18 -14.12 3.55 -13.99
C LEU A 18 -13.48 2.26 -14.51
N ALA A 19 -12.78 2.34 -15.65
CA ALA A 19 -12.12 1.17 -16.22
C ALA A 19 -10.99 0.64 -15.31
N PHE A 20 -10.33 1.53 -14.56
CA PHE A 20 -9.29 1.14 -13.62
C PHE A 20 -9.90 0.38 -12.45
N GLU A 21 -10.95 0.92 -11.82
CA GLU A 21 -11.65 0.28 -10.71
C GLU A 21 -12.23 -1.08 -11.11
N GLU A 22 -12.87 -1.18 -12.27
CA GLU A 22 -13.40 -2.45 -12.80
C GLU A 22 -12.31 -3.51 -12.99
N ALA A 23 -11.14 -3.11 -13.51
CA ALA A 23 -10.03 -4.02 -13.72
C ALA A 23 -9.25 -4.35 -12.44
N LEU A 24 -9.31 -3.48 -11.42
CA LEU A 24 -8.55 -3.60 -10.18
C LEU A 24 -9.06 -4.74 -9.29
N VAL A 25 -10.35 -5.08 -9.34
CA VAL A 25 -11.00 -6.10 -8.49
C VAL A 25 -10.26 -7.43 -8.46
N ASP A 26 -9.75 -7.86 -9.61
CA ASP A 26 -9.07 -9.14 -9.77
C ASP A 26 -7.54 -9.03 -9.65
N ALA A 27 -6.98 -7.85 -9.36
CA ALA A 27 -5.54 -7.58 -9.40
C ALA A 27 -4.68 -8.58 -8.60
N PRO A 28 -5.08 -9.05 -7.40
CA PRO A 28 -4.32 -10.07 -6.66
C PRO A 28 -4.14 -11.41 -7.39
N THR A 29 -4.97 -11.69 -8.38
CA THR A 29 -4.93 -12.94 -9.17
C THR A 29 -4.09 -12.82 -10.45
N PHE A 30 -3.60 -11.63 -10.76
CA PHE A 30 -2.88 -11.36 -12.01
C PHE A 30 -1.43 -11.84 -11.92
N GLU A 31 -0.90 -12.26 -13.07
CA GLU A 31 0.49 -12.65 -13.23
C GLU A 31 1.13 -11.90 -14.42
N PRO A 32 2.44 -11.59 -14.37
CA PRO A 32 3.37 -11.89 -13.26
C PRO A 32 3.20 -10.91 -12.08
N ARG A 33 3.26 -11.41 -10.84
CA ARG A 33 3.10 -10.61 -9.60
C ARG A 33 3.94 -9.33 -9.54
N ASP A 34 5.21 -9.38 -9.95
CA ASP A 34 6.10 -8.21 -9.92
C ASP A 34 5.56 -7.06 -10.78
N ARG A 35 4.94 -7.38 -11.92
CA ARG A 35 4.31 -6.39 -12.80
C ARG A 35 3.06 -5.79 -12.18
N VAL A 36 2.28 -6.59 -11.46
CA VAL A 36 1.12 -6.10 -10.69
C VAL A 36 1.59 -5.15 -9.59
N CYS A 37 2.61 -5.55 -8.82
CA CYS A 37 3.17 -4.73 -7.76
C CYS A 37 3.72 -3.39 -8.27
N ALA A 38 4.43 -3.39 -9.39
CA ALA A 38 4.92 -2.16 -10.01
C ALA A 38 3.77 -1.21 -10.42
N LEU A 39 2.67 -1.76 -10.96
CA LEU A 39 1.50 -0.96 -11.33
C LEU A 39 0.78 -0.40 -10.11
N LEU A 40 0.51 -1.21 -9.09
CA LEU A 40 -0.15 -0.77 -7.86
C LEU A 40 0.68 0.31 -7.13
N THR A 41 2.00 0.15 -7.09
CA THR A 41 2.92 1.14 -6.51
C THR A 41 2.79 2.49 -7.19
N ARG A 42 2.85 2.52 -8.53
CA ARG A 42 2.67 3.74 -9.32
C ARG A 42 1.28 4.33 -9.16
N ALA A 43 0.26 3.47 -9.09
CA ALA A 43 -1.11 3.92 -8.92
C ALA A 43 -1.30 4.64 -7.57
N LEU A 44 -0.71 4.11 -6.49
CA LEU A 44 -0.83 4.73 -5.16
C LEU A 44 -0.28 6.17 -5.10
N GLU A 45 0.61 6.56 -6.02
CA GLU A 45 1.16 7.93 -6.13
C GLU A 45 0.21 8.93 -6.79
N GLU A 46 -0.81 8.46 -7.51
CA GLU A 46 -1.72 9.29 -8.30
C GLU A 46 -2.97 9.67 -7.51
N ASP A 47 -3.65 10.76 -7.89
CA ASP A 47 -4.88 11.25 -7.23
C ASP A 47 -6.09 11.36 -8.19
N TRP A 48 -5.99 10.82 -9.42
CA TRP A 48 -7.06 10.94 -10.44
C TRP A 48 -8.18 9.89 -10.30
N PHE A 49 -8.12 9.03 -9.29
CA PHE A 49 -9.12 8.01 -8.97
C PHE A 49 -9.31 7.89 -7.45
N PHE A 50 -10.25 7.06 -7.00
CA PHE A 50 -10.66 6.92 -5.60
C PHE A 50 -10.37 5.60 -4.87
N PRO A 51 -10.06 4.44 -5.51
CA PRO A 51 -9.82 3.19 -4.78
C PRO A 51 -8.43 3.09 -4.11
N HIS A 52 -7.90 4.17 -3.53
CA HIS A 52 -6.59 4.15 -2.84
C HIS A 52 -6.54 3.12 -1.70
N GLU A 53 -7.63 2.95 -0.96
CA GLU A 53 -7.69 1.97 0.12
C GLU A 53 -7.58 0.53 -0.38
N ASP A 54 -8.17 0.21 -1.54
CA ASP A 54 -8.08 -1.12 -2.16
C ASP A 54 -6.67 -1.36 -2.71
N ILE A 55 -6.03 -0.34 -3.28
CA ILE A 55 -4.64 -0.42 -3.73
C ILE A 55 -3.72 -0.74 -2.56
N VAL A 56 -3.86 -0.06 -1.41
CA VAL A 56 -3.06 -0.36 -0.21
C VAL A 56 -3.33 -1.79 0.28
N GLN A 57 -4.58 -2.24 0.27
CA GLN A 57 -4.95 -3.60 0.65
C GLN A 57 -4.30 -4.65 -0.27
N TYR A 58 -4.26 -4.42 -1.58
CA TYR A 58 -3.62 -5.34 -2.52
C TYR A 58 -2.10 -5.29 -2.47
N ILE A 59 -1.50 -4.11 -2.25
CA ILE A 59 -0.06 -3.98 -1.97
C ILE A 59 0.33 -4.78 -0.73
N GLN A 60 -0.49 -4.73 0.33
CA GLN A 60 -0.30 -5.49 1.55
C GLN A 60 -0.39 -7.01 1.29
N GLU A 61 -1.44 -7.47 0.61
CA GLU A 61 -1.65 -8.89 0.31
C GLU A 61 -0.52 -9.46 -0.57
N LEU A 62 -0.14 -8.70 -1.61
CA LEU A 62 0.91 -9.03 -2.55
C LEU A 62 2.31 -8.68 -2.04
N ARG A 63 2.45 -8.10 -0.84
CA ARG A 63 3.73 -7.72 -0.22
C ARG A 63 4.67 -7.02 -1.20
N CYS A 64 4.16 -6.00 -1.89
CA CYS A 64 4.93 -5.32 -2.93
C CYS A 64 6.08 -4.52 -2.31
N CYS A 65 7.30 -5.08 -2.31
CA CYS A 65 8.47 -4.48 -1.67
C CYS A 65 8.80 -3.08 -2.23
N ASP A 66 8.58 -2.85 -3.51
CA ASP A 66 8.83 -1.55 -4.16
C ASP A 66 7.87 -0.45 -3.68
N ALA A 67 6.78 -0.81 -3.00
CA ALA A 67 5.78 0.13 -2.50
C ALA A 67 6.16 0.80 -1.18
N VAL A 68 7.27 0.41 -0.53
CA VAL A 68 7.64 0.92 0.81
C VAL A 68 7.70 2.45 0.84
N ALA A 69 8.36 3.06 -0.13
CA ALA A 69 8.53 4.52 -0.15
C ALA A 69 7.20 5.26 -0.34
N VAL A 70 6.33 4.77 -1.25
CA VAL A 70 5.02 5.40 -1.47
C VAL A 70 4.07 5.17 -0.29
N LEU A 71 4.09 4.00 0.34
CA LEU A 71 3.30 3.73 1.54
C LEU A 71 3.71 4.63 2.71
N GLU A 72 5.02 4.83 2.91
CA GLU A 72 5.51 5.76 3.92
C GLU A 72 5.02 7.18 3.66
N LYS A 73 5.17 7.67 2.41
CA LYS A 73 4.69 8.98 2.01
C LYS A 73 3.19 9.12 2.26
N ARG A 74 2.38 8.17 1.78
CA ARG A 74 0.91 8.19 1.86
C ARG A 74 0.36 7.98 3.26
N ALA A 75 1.14 7.40 4.17
CA ALA A 75 0.78 7.37 5.58
C ALA A 75 0.68 8.77 6.20
N ILE A 76 1.35 9.77 5.61
CA ILE A 76 1.36 11.18 6.05
C ILE A 76 0.56 12.07 5.09
N ASP A 77 0.75 11.88 3.78
CA ASP A 77 0.17 12.67 2.70
C ASP A 77 -1.12 12.01 2.18
N ILE A 78 -2.21 12.31 2.88
CA ILE A 78 -3.50 11.63 2.71
C ILE A 78 -4.33 12.34 1.62
N PRO A 79 -4.82 11.61 0.59
CA PRO A 79 -5.73 12.16 -0.41
C PRO A 79 -6.94 12.86 0.22
N GLU A 80 -7.32 14.02 -0.31
CA GLU A 80 -8.39 14.88 0.26
C GLU A 80 -9.71 14.12 0.50
N HIS A 81 -10.08 13.24 -0.43
CA HIS A 81 -11.32 12.45 -0.33
C HIS A 81 -11.32 11.40 0.79
N LEU A 82 -10.16 11.09 1.38
CA LEU A 82 -10.02 10.16 2.51
C LEU A 82 -9.91 10.88 3.86
N GLN A 83 -10.00 12.22 3.90
CA GLN A 83 -9.86 12.98 5.14
C GLN A 83 -11.13 13.04 6.01
N TRP A 84 -12.15 12.24 5.70
CA TRP A 84 -13.42 12.23 6.43
C TRP A 84 -13.30 11.74 7.89
N ASP A 85 -12.26 10.96 8.22
CA ASP A 85 -11.87 10.57 9.58
C ASP A 85 -10.49 11.12 9.99
N ASP A 86 -10.16 12.34 9.53
CA ASP A 86 -8.82 12.91 9.56
C ASP A 86 -7.77 12.03 8.82
N GLY A 87 -8.24 11.10 7.99
CA GLY A 87 -7.41 10.17 7.23
C GLY A 87 -6.83 9.03 8.05
N PHE A 88 -7.26 8.86 9.30
CA PHE A 88 -6.70 7.88 10.23
C PHE A 88 -6.84 6.45 9.71
N SER A 89 -7.97 6.08 9.09
CA SER A 89 -8.15 4.77 8.47
C SER A 89 -7.07 4.49 7.42
N PHE A 90 -6.83 5.46 6.53
CA PHE A 90 -5.87 5.31 5.43
C PHE A 90 -4.43 5.25 5.92
N SER A 91 -4.02 6.16 6.83
CA SER A 91 -2.69 6.12 7.45
C SER A 91 -2.45 4.80 8.18
N ARG A 92 -3.46 4.28 8.89
CA ARG A 92 -3.39 2.98 9.56
C ARG A 92 -3.19 1.86 8.54
N LYS A 93 -3.92 1.84 7.43
CA LYS A 93 -3.74 0.83 6.37
C LYS A 93 -2.33 0.87 5.79
N CYS A 94 -1.77 2.05 5.53
CA CYS A 94 -0.39 2.18 5.02
C CYS A 94 0.64 1.60 6.00
N THR A 95 0.55 1.92 7.29
CA THR A 95 1.46 1.34 8.31
C THR A 95 1.32 -0.18 8.46
N TRP A 96 0.12 -0.72 8.28
CA TRP A 96 -0.11 -2.17 8.30
C TRP A 96 0.47 -2.86 7.07
N ALA A 97 0.34 -2.25 5.89
CA ALA A 97 0.95 -2.74 4.66
C ALA A 97 2.47 -2.81 4.79
N LEU A 98 3.12 -1.79 5.35
CA LEU A 98 4.55 -1.80 5.64
C LEU A 98 4.94 -2.97 6.56
N ALA A 99 4.18 -3.21 7.64
CA ALA A 99 4.44 -4.34 8.54
C ALA A 99 4.33 -5.69 7.84
N ASP A 100 3.33 -5.87 6.97
CA ASP A 100 3.11 -7.12 6.23
C ASP A 100 4.11 -7.33 5.08
N ILE A 101 4.69 -6.27 4.52
CA ILE A 101 5.81 -6.35 3.57
C ILE A 101 7.04 -6.95 4.27
N GLY A 102 7.32 -6.54 5.51
CA GLY A 102 8.27 -7.24 6.38
C GLY A 102 9.74 -7.13 5.99
N THR A 103 10.11 -6.26 5.05
CA THR A 103 11.50 -6.03 4.65
C THR A 103 12.23 -5.08 5.60
N THR A 104 13.56 -5.07 5.54
CA THR A 104 14.39 -4.09 6.28
C THR A 104 14.02 -2.65 5.93
N ASP A 105 13.68 -2.37 4.67
CA ASP A 105 13.25 -1.05 4.24
C ASP A 105 11.89 -0.68 4.84
N ALA A 106 10.96 -1.64 4.94
CA ALA A 106 9.67 -1.42 5.56
C ALA A 106 9.78 -1.19 7.08
N LEU A 107 10.69 -1.90 7.75
CA LEU A 107 11.04 -1.64 9.16
C LEU A 107 11.57 -0.21 9.33
N ALA A 108 12.53 0.20 8.50
CA ALA A 108 13.11 1.54 8.55
C ALA A 108 12.07 2.63 8.27
N ALA A 109 11.10 2.38 7.38
CA ALA A 109 9.97 3.28 7.15
C ALA A 109 9.07 3.40 8.39
N LEU A 110 8.73 2.28 9.04
CA LEU A 110 7.96 2.30 10.30
C LEU A 110 8.70 3.08 11.41
N GLU A 111 10.01 2.92 11.55
CA GLU A 111 10.82 3.68 12.51
C GLU A 111 10.79 5.19 12.24
N ARG A 112 10.77 5.60 10.96
CA ARG A 112 10.61 7.02 10.59
C ARG A 112 9.21 7.52 10.91
N LEU A 113 8.16 6.75 10.60
CA LEU A 113 6.78 7.09 10.92
C LEU A 113 6.51 7.16 12.43
N ALA A 114 7.19 6.33 13.23
CA ALA A 114 7.15 6.39 14.70
C ALA A 114 7.79 7.66 15.28
N ARG A 115 8.45 8.49 14.45
CA ARG A 115 8.95 9.82 14.81
C ARG A 115 8.14 10.95 14.15
N SER A 116 7.00 10.64 13.53
CA SER A 116 6.14 11.63 12.90
C SER A 116 5.57 12.62 13.93
N GLU A 117 5.42 13.88 13.53
CA GLU A 117 4.73 14.92 14.29
C GLU A 117 3.24 14.58 14.45
N ASN A 118 2.64 13.89 13.48
CA ASN A 118 1.27 13.40 13.57
C ASN A 118 1.19 12.25 14.58
N SER A 119 0.50 12.49 15.70
CA SER A 119 0.39 11.53 16.80
C SER A 119 -0.28 10.22 16.40
N ALA A 120 -1.30 10.25 15.55
CA ALA A 120 -1.99 9.04 15.11
C ALA A 120 -1.06 8.16 14.25
N VAL A 121 -0.35 8.77 13.29
CA VAL A 121 0.63 8.06 12.45
C VAL A 121 1.73 7.43 13.30
N ARG A 122 2.25 8.21 14.26
CA ARG A 122 3.26 7.75 15.21
C ARG A 122 2.77 6.54 16.01
N ASP A 123 1.57 6.60 16.57
CA ASP A 123 0.99 5.52 17.37
C ASP A 123 0.73 4.26 16.53
N PHE A 124 0.28 4.42 15.29
CA PHE A 124 0.07 3.27 14.39
C PHE A 124 1.39 2.57 14.06
N ALA A 125 2.43 3.35 13.72
CA ALA A 125 3.75 2.82 13.44
C ALA A 125 4.38 2.13 14.67
N GLN A 126 4.32 2.77 15.84
CA GLN A 126 4.86 2.21 17.08
C GLN A 126 4.19 0.87 17.43
N ARG A 127 2.87 0.75 17.28
CA ARG A 127 2.16 -0.52 17.51
C ARG A 127 2.61 -1.66 16.60
N ARG A 128 3.10 -1.36 15.39
CA ARG A 128 3.66 -2.37 14.48
C ARG A 128 5.08 -2.75 14.92
N LEU A 129 5.90 -1.76 15.27
CA LEU A 129 7.26 -1.98 15.78
C LEU A 129 7.27 -2.82 17.07
N ASP A 130 6.38 -2.52 18.02
CA ASP A 130 6.25 -3.26 19.29
C ASP A 130 5.94 -4.76 19.09
N ARG A 131 5.43 -5.13 17.91
CA ARG A 131 5.04 -6.49 17.56
C ARG A 131 5.80 -7.03 16.35
N TRP A 132 6.91 -6.39 15.97
CA TRP A 132 7.60 -6.67 14.71
C TRP A 132 7.89 -8.16 14.51
N GLU A 133 8.48 -8.83 15.51
CA GLU A 133 8.77 -10.26 15.46
C GLU A 133 7.50 -11.11 15.23
N ALA A 134 6.42 -10.82 15.95
CA ALA A 134 5.15 -11.52 15.80
C ALA A 134 4.48 -11.25 14.43
N GLU A 135 4.67 -10.06 13.85
CA GLU A 135 4.18 -9.74 12.50
C GLU A 135 4.91 -10.56 11.43
N LEU A 136 6.25 -10.71 11.56
CA LEU A 136 7.06 -11.55 10.68
C LEU A 136 6.64 -13.03 10.76
N GLU A 137 6.46 -13.55 11.98
CA GLU A 137 6.04 -14.94 12.22
C GLU A 137 4.66 -15.25 11.63
N ARG A 138 3.67 -14.38 11.86
CA ARG A 138 2.30 -14.53 11.29
C ARG A 138 2.34 -14.63 9.76
N LYS A 139 3.36 -14.06 9.13
CA LYS A 139 3.46 -13.91 7.69
C LYS A 139 4.48 -14.86 7.07
N GLY A 140 5.14 -15.71 7.84
CA GLY A 140 6.18 -16.61 7.35
C GLY A 140 7.35 -15.85 6.70
N VAL A 141 7.60 -14.60 7.14
CA VAL A 141 8.79 -13.84 6.76
C VAL A 141 9.85 -14.17 7.80
N HIS A 142 10.97 -14.75 7.38
CA HIS A 142 12.09 -15.00 8.29
C HIS A 142 13.10 -13.86 8.14
N PRO A 143 13.52 -13.21 9.24
CA PRO A 143 14.62 -12.24 9.16
C PRO A 143 15.85 -12.97 8.62
N SER A 144 16.44 -12.42 7.56
CA SER A 144 17.69 -12.92 6.95
C SER A 144 18.89 -12.69 7.87
#